data_AF-M0JTW4-F1
#
_entry.id   AF-M0JTW4-F1
#
_cell.length_a   1.000
_cell.length_b   1.000
_cell.length_c   1.000
_cell.angle_alpha   90.00
_cell.angle_beta   90.00
_cell.angle_gamma   90.00
#
_symmetry.space_group_name_H-M   'P 1'
#
loop_
_entity.id
_entity.type
_entity.pdbx_description
1 polymer ?
#
loop_
_entity_poly.entity_id
_entity_poly.type
_entity_poly.pdbx_seq_one_letter_code
_entity_poly.pdbx_strand_id
1 'polypeptide(L)'
;MRLEEYWGIGPKTSELLTEELGVERAIEAIESADTRALTTAGLSRGRATRILRRATGAESMDLLATRDTRDVYKELLDLAEEYAVTADAADSIRVLTPLPTREAMAERLDDVLEARDTWADLSESDQRAVLSAFSAYDAGGGELAAVDVALALRDTGIESGVFEPLAALDGESLTAGRAALAGLAGDGESVGEGADEELDRLRDQLGQIEDLAAASMEVVEAVQEGARRPDEFQDALVRHVTSETGIDAARIRDAMPREATDARDFVDVALRDLRNTLRSDVQKREEAVADRLEDDLADAREDIDAAVKAVDDIAFSVSLARFAIAFDLTRPSFVEDRKTIAVKRARNLTIADVESVQPVTYAIGDHTLELDRANQPPSGDRVAVLTGANSGGKTTLLETLCQVQLLAQMGLPVPAEAAEVGIVDTVVFHRRHASFNAGVLESTLRSVVPPLTESDRTLMLVDEFEAITEPGSAADLLHGLVTLTVDRDALGVFVTHLADDLEPLPIEARVDGIFAEGLNQDLDLQVDYQPRFGTVGKSTPEFIVSRLVANASDPVERSGFETLATAVGEEAVQRTLSDALWTDE
;
A
#
# COMPACT_ATOMS: atom_id res chain seq x y z
N MET A 1 -11.45 20.42 -18.94
CA MET A 1 -10.06 19.96 -19.20
C MET A 1 -10.15 18.80 -20.18
N ARG A 2 -9.19 18.57 -21.07
CA ARG A 2 -9.20 17.38 -21.95
C ARG A 2 -8.42 16.26 -21.27
N LEU A 3 -8.92 15.03 -21.25
CA LEU A 3 -8.23 13.89 -20.62
C LEU A 3 -6.80 13.68 -21.16
N GLU A 4 -6.57 14.00 -22.44
CA GLU A 4 -5.25 13.96 -23.10
C GLU A 4 -4.24 14.97 -22.54
N GLU A 5 -4.68 15.93 -21.72
CA GLU A 5 -3.80 16.88 -21.02
C GLU A 5 -3.10 16.20 -19.83
N TYR A 6 -3.65 15.09 -19.31
CA TYR A 6 -2.99 14.29 -18.27
C TYR A 6 -1.93 13.36 -18.87
N TRP A 7 -0.78 13.31 -18.23
CA TRP A 7 0.36 12.55 -18.71
C TRP A 7 0.09 11.05 -18.71
N GLY A 8 0.43 10.36 -19.80
CA GLY A 8 0.23 8.91 -19.95
C GLY A 8 -1.15 8.52 -20.51
N ILE A 9 -2.05 9.50 -20.67
CA ILE A 9 -3.33 9.35 -21.36
C ILE A 9 -3.15 9.71 -22.83
N GLY A 10 -2.89 8.69 -23.64
CA GLY A 10 -2.93 8.83 -25.11
C GLY A 10 -4.37 8.76 -25.64
N PRO A 11 -4.59 9.02 -26.94
CA PRO A 11 -5.93 9.05 -27.55
C PRO A 11 -6.77 7.80 -27.26
N LYS A 12 -6.16 6.61 -27.34
CA LYS A 12 -6.82 5.32 -27.03
C LYS A 12 -7.28 5.19 -25.59
N THR A 13 -6.53 5.77 -24.65
CA THR A 13 -6.89 5.73 -23.22
C THR A 13 -7.91 6.80 -22.91
N SER A 14 -7.82 7.97 -23.55
CA SER A 14 -8.86 9.00 -23.47
C SER A 14 -10.20 8.47 -23.99
N GLU A 15 -10.20 7.79 -25.15
CA GLU A 15 -11.39 7.16 -25.73
C GLU A 15 -11.99 6.12 -24.77
N LEU A 16 -11.17 5.17 -24.29
CA LEU A 16 -11.61 4.16 -23.32
C LEU A 16 -12.25 4.78 -22.07
N LEU A 17 -11.57 5.71 -21.41
CA LEU A 17 -12.10 6.35 -20.20
C LEU A 17 -13.35 7.18 -20.45
N THR A 18 -13.45 7.81 -21.64
CA THR A 18 -14.64 8.57 -22.02
C THR A 18 -15.83 7.64 -22.29
N GLU A 19 -15.59 6.48 -22.90
CA GLU A 19 -16.62 5.48 -23.20
C GLU A 19 -17.15 4.82 -21.93
N GLU A 20 -16.26 4.45 -21.00
CA GLU A 20 -16.63 3.68 -19.80
C GLU A 20 -17.08 4.57 -18.62
N LEU A 21 -16.44 5.72 -18.38
CA LEU A 21 -16.73 6.58 -17.21
C LEU A 21 -17.39 7.92 -17.60
N GLY A 22 -17.22 8.36 -18.84
CA GLY A 22 -17.47 9.74 -19.23
C GLY A 22 -16.34 10.69 -18.78
N VAL A 23 -16.25 11.84 -19.45
CA VAL A 23 -15.11 12.77 -19.27
C VAL A 23 -15.02 13.33 -17.84
N GLU A 24 -16.13 13.72 -17.23
CA GLU A 24 -16.14 14.35 -15.92
C GLU A 24 -15.70 13.38 -14.82
N ARG A 25 -16.30 12.18 -14.75
CA ARG A 25 -15.92 11.14 -13.78
C ARG A 25 -14.49 10.64 -14.00
N ALA A 26 -14.03 10.55 -15.25
CA ALA A 26 -12.65 10.19 -15.54
C ALA A 26 -11.65 11.24 -15.03
N ILE A 27 -11.97 12.53 -15.15
CA ILE A 27 -11.15 13.61 -14.58
C ILE A 27 -11.15 13.53 -13.05
N GLU A 28 -12.34 13.39 -12.45
CA GLU A 28 -12.49 13.25 -11.00
C GLU A 28 -11.67 12.08 -10.47
N ALA A 29 -11.77 10.90 -11.09
CA ALA A 29 -10.98 9.72 -10.74
C ALA A 29 -9.46 9.95 -10.84
N ILE A 30 -9.00 10.76 -11.80
CA ILE A 30 -7.58 11.09 -11.93
C ILE A 30 -7.14 12.04 -10.82
N GLU A 31 -7.94 13.07 -10.52
CA GLU A 31 -7.65 14.09 -9.53
C GLU A 31 -7.74 13.55 -8.09
N SER A 32 -8.65 12.61 -7.83
CA SER A 32 -8.80 11.91 -6.55
C SER A 32 -7.84 10.71 -6.39
N ALA A 33 -7.02 10.40 -7.39
CA ALA A 33 -6.16 9.22 -7.43
C ALA A 33 -6.91 7.88 -7.30
N ASP A 34 -8.14 7.78 -7.80
CA ASP A 34 -8.98 6.59 -7.77
C ASP A 34 -8.48 5.52 -8.77
N THR A 35 -7.66 4.60 -8.26
CA THR A 35 -7.14 3.46 -9.02
C THR A 35 -8.23 2.49 -9.45
N ARG A 36 -9.29 2.36 -8.65
CA ARG A 36 -10.39 1.42 -8.87
C ARG A 36 -11.21 1.85 -10.08
N ALA A 37 -11.69 3.09 -10.12
CA ALA A 37 -12.43 3.63 -11.25
C ALA A 37 -11.68 3.45 -12.58
N LEU A 38 -10.36 3.72 -12.58
CA LEU A 38 -9.53 3.54 -13.78
C LEU A 38 -9.38 2.07 -14.20
N THR A 39 -9.27 1.14 -13.25
CA THR A 39 -9.10 -0.29 -13.54
C THR A 39 -10.41 -0.96 -13.94
N THR A 40 -11.53 -0.58 -13.33
CA THR A 40 -12.89 -0.97 -13.75
C THR A 40 -13.17 -0.51 -15.18
N ALA A 41 -12.70 0.69 -15.56
CA ALA A 41 -12.76 1.19 -16.93
C ALA A 41 -11.80 0.48 -17.91
N GLY A 42 -11.14 -0.61 -17.50
CA GLY A 42 -10.34 -1.48 -18.37
C GLY A 42 -8.84 -1.14 -18.46
N LEU A 43 -8.32 -0.23 -17.63
CA LEU A 43 -6.87 -0.04 -17.51
C LEU A 43 -6.24 -1.16 -16.68
N SER A 44 -5.02 -1.59 -17.06
CA SER A 44 -4.24 -2.44 -16.16
C SER A 44 -3.81 -1.65 -14.92
N ARG A 45 -3.80 -2.30 -13.75
CA ARG A 45 -3.40 -1.67 -12.47
C ARG A 45 -2.10 -0.88 -12.59
N GLY A 46 -1.02 -1.53 -13.06
CA GLY A 46 0.27 -0.86 -13.23
C GLY A 46 0.28 0.29 -14.25
N ARG A 47 -0.73 0.41 -15.12
CA ARG A 47 -0.91 1.59 -15.97
C ARG A 47 -1.70 2.69 -15.25
N ALA A 48 -2.77 2.34 -14.53
CA ALA A 48 -3.53 3.26 -13.69
C ALA A 48 -2.62 3.94 -12.66
N THR A 49 -1.88 3.17 -11.85
CA THR A 49 -0.91 3.67 -10.85
C THR A 49 0.09 4.66 -11.46
N ARG A 50 0.58 4.39 -12.68
CA ARG A 50 1.57 5.26 -13.35
C ARG A 50 0.97 6.58 -13.85
N ILE A 51 -0.27 6.54 -14.35
CA ILE A 51 -1.00 7.74 -14.78
C ILE A 51 -1.28 8.60 -13.54
N LEU A 52 -1.87 8.00 -12.50
CA LEU A 52 -2.27 8.69 -11.29
C LEU A 52 -1.08 9.34 -10.58
N ARG A 53 -0.02 8.56 -10.29
CA ARG A 53 1.19 9.08 -9.63
C ARG A 53 1.80 10.29 -10.32
N ARG A 54 1.64 10.41 -11.64
CA ARG A 54 2.16 11.54 -12.41
C ARG A 54 1.14 12.66 -12.57
N ALA A 55 -0.14 12.36 -12.59
CA ALA A 55 -1.20 13.36 -12.60
C ALA A 55 -1.26 14.14 -11.27
N THR A 56 -1.16 13.43 -10.15
CA THR A 56 -1.26 14.03 -8.81
C THR A 56 0.07 14.53 -8.25
N GLY A 57 1.21 14.04 -8.77
CA GLY A 57 2.53 14.32 -8.22
C GLY A 57 3.59 14.88 -9.18
N ALA A 58 3.25 15.30 -10.41
CA ALA A 58 4.25 15.75 -11.39
C ALA A 58 5.19 16.84 -10.86
N GLU A 59 4.68 17.83 -10.14
CA GLU A 59 5.48 18.93 -9.56
C GLU A 59 6.21 18.48 -8.28
N SER A 60 5.60 17.59 -7.49
CA SER A 60 6.18 17.12 -6.21
C SER A 60 7.23 16.02 -6.36
N MET A 61 7.35 15.42 -7.55
CA MET A 61 8.35 14.42 -7.88
C MET A 61 9.76 15.00 -8.04
N ASP A 62 9.90 16.32 -8.17
CA ASP A 62 11.19 17.02 -8.16
C ASP A 62 11.92 16.88 -6.81
N LEU A 63 11.17 16.58 -5.74
CA LEU A 63 11.73 16.19 -4.44
C LEU A 63 12.68 14.98 -4.57
N LEU A 64 12.36 14.05 -5.46
CA LEU A 64 13.06 12.78 -5.63
C LEU A 64 14.15 12.90 -6.72
N ALA A 65 15.13 13.79 -6.53
CA ALA A 65 16.09 14.14 -7.59
C ALA A 65 16.95 12.96 -8.08
N THR A 66 17.52 12.19 -7.15
CA THR A 66 18.43 11.08 -7.50
C THR A 66 17.71 9.75 -7.56
N ARG A 67 18.39 8.75 -8.14
CA ARG A 67 17.91 7.36 -8.13
C ARG A 67 17.80 6.84 -6.71
N ASP A 68 18.79 7.07 -5.87
CA ASP A 68 18.81 6.51 -4.51
C ASP A 68 17.70 7.13 -3.64
N THR A 69 17.34 8.41 -3.83
CA THR A 69 16.16 8.99 -3.18
C THR A 69 14.87 8.30 -3.61
N ARG A 70 14.73 7.97 -4.91
CA ARG A 70 13.56 7.23 -5.43
C ARG A 70 13.51 5.80 -4.90
N ASP A 71 14.67 5.19 -4.69
CA ASP A 71 14.76 3.83 -4.14
C ASP A 71 14.28 3.83 -2.67
N VAL A 72 14.72 4.78 -1.82
CA VAL A 72 14.19 4.94 -0.45
C VAL A 72 12.68 5.21 -0.44
N TYR A 73 12.21 6.13 -1.28
CA TYR A 73 10.79 6.42 -1.41
C TYR A 73 9.99 5.16 -1.77
N LYS A 74 10.50 4.34 -2.70
CA LYS A 74 9.85 3.10 -3.08
C LYS A 74 9.85 2.08 -1.93
N GLU A 75 10.98 1.92 -1.23
CA GLU A 75 11.07 1.05 -0.05
C GLU A 75 10.02 1.43 1.01
N LEU A 76 9.78 2.72 1.23
CA LEU A 76 8.74 3.21 2.15
C LEU A 76 7.32 2.82 1.70
N LEU A 77 7.01 2.97 0.41
CA LEU A 77 5.69 2.59 -0.11
C LEU A 77 5.50 1.08 -0.09
N ASP A 78 6.52 0.30 -0.45
CA ASP A 78 6.50 -1.15 -0.40
C ASP A 78 6.25 -1.63 1.05
N LEU A 79 6.89 -0.99 2.05
CA LEU A 79 6.63 -1.28 3.48
C LEU A 79 5.22 -0.91 3.92
N ALA A 80 4.70 0.26 3.53
CA ALA A 80 3.34 0.68 3.89
C ALA A 80 2.27 -0.21 3.25
N GLU A 81 2.51 -0.68 2.02
CA GLU A 81 1.63 -1.57 1.27
C GLU A 81 1.40 -2.90 2.00
N GLU A 82 2.38 -3.44 2.73
CA GLU A 82 2.25 -4.68 3.49
C GLU A 82 1.15 -4.62 4.56
N TYR A 83 0.71 -3.42 4.95
CA TYR A 83 -0.34 -3.18 5.92
C TYR A 83 -1.70 -2.86 5.29
N ALA A 84 -1.79 -2.89 3.96
CA ALA A 84 -3.04 -2.72 3.24
C ALA A 84 -4.09 -3.76 3.66
N VAL A 85 -5.32 -3.32 3.90
CA VAL A 85 -6.45 -4.21 4.23
C VAL A 85 -7.25 -4.66 3.00
N THR A 86 -7.09 -3.94 1.87
CA THR A 86 -7.64 -4.29 0.56
C THR A 86 -6.61 -4.08 -0.54
N ALA A 87 -6.82 -4.71 -1.69
CA ALA A 87 -5.99 -4.50 -2.87
C ALA A 87 -6.08 -3.05 -3.42
N ASP A 88 -7.25 -2.42 -3.29
CA ASP A 88 -7.45 -1.02 -3.69
C ASP A 88 -6.69 -0.06 -2.76
N ALA A 89 -6.71 -0.31 -1.44
CA ALA A 89 -5.91 0.47 -0.48
C ALA A 89 -4.40 0.34 -0.75
N ALA A 90 -3.93 -0.86 -1.12
CA ALA A 90 -2.54 -1.09 -1.53
C ALA A 90 -2.17 -0.24 -2.77
N ASP A 91 -3.06 -0.19 -3.76
CA ASP A 91 -2.85 0.61 -4.97
C ASP A 91 -2.89 2.13 -4.68
N SER A 92 -3.75 2.58 -3.77
CA SER A 92 -3.79 3.96 -3.25
C SER A 92 -2.49 4.34 -2.52
N ILE A 93 -1.92 3.46 -1.70
CA ILE A 93 -0.63 3.66 -1.05
C ILE A 93 0.49 3.82 -2.09
N ARG A 94 0.48 2.99 -3.15
CA ARG A 94 1.50 3.04 -4.22
C ARG A 94 1.54 4.34 -5.02
N VAL A 95 0.45 5.08 -5.03
CA VAL A 95 0.36 6.38 -5.72
C VAL A 95 0.62 7.56 -4.79
N LEU A 96 0.87 7.34 -3.49
CA LEU A 96 1.23 8.42 -2.56
C LEU A 96 2.47 9.14 -3.04
N THR A 97 2.36 10.45 -3.19
CA THR A 97 3.47 11.33 -3.56
C THR A 97 3.71 12.35 -2.45
N PRO A 98 4.92 12.92 -2.37
CA PRO A 98 5.13 14.13 -1.58
C PRO A 98 4.09 15.18 -1.96
N LEU A 99 3.68 15.97 -0.97
CA LEU A 99 2.67 17.00 -1.13
C LEU A 99 3.33 18.36 -1.41
N PRO A 100 2.67 19.24 -2.18
CA PRO A 100 3.27 20.50 -2.61
C PRO A 100 3.27 21.59 -1.52
N THR A 101 2.36 21.49 -0.54
CA THR A 101 2.18 22.50 0.50
C THR A 101 2.18 21.90 1.89
N ARG A 102 2.57 22.71 2.88
CA ARG A 102 2.55 22.32 4.29
C ARG A 102 1.14 22.02 4.77
N GLU A 103 0.16 22.81 4.32
CA GLU A 103 -1.23 22.66 4.70
C GLU A 103 -1.75 21.28 4.29
N ALA A 104 -1.46 20.85 3.06
CA ALA A 104 -1.84 19.51 2.61
C ALA A 104 -1.11 18.41 3.40
N MET A 105 0.19 18.61 3.72
CA MET A 105 0.94 17.67 4.55
C MET A 105 0.32 17.54 5.95
N ALA A 106 -0.06 18.67 6.54
CA ALA A 106 -0.67 18.72 7.86
C ALA A 106 -2.07 18.08 7.87
N GLU A 107 -2.90 18.37 6.86
CA GLU A 107 -4.24 17.79 6.70
C GLU A 107 -4.18 16.26 6.61
N ARG A 108 -3.37 15.70 5.70
CA ARG A 108 -3.20 14.24 5.62
C ARG A 108 -2.62 13.65 6.90
N LEU A 109 -1.68 14.36 7.54
CA LEU A 109 -1.08 13.90 8.78
C LEU A 109 -2.10 13.88 9.93
N ASP A 110 -3.02 14.84 9.97
CA ASP A 110 -4.15 14.87 10.90
C ASP A 110 -5.05 13.65 10.66
N ASP A 111 -5.45 13.40 9.41
CA ASP A 111 -6.31 12.27 9.04
C ASP A 111 -5.67 10.92 9.41
N VAL A 112 -4.39 10.72 9.09
CA VAL A 112 -3.67 9.47 9.38
C VAL A 112 -3.50 9.25 10.89
N LEU A 113 -3.27 10.30 11.66
CA LEU A 113 -3.14 10.20 13.11
C LEU A 113 -4.50 9.97 13.79
N GLU A 114 -5.57 10.58 13.29
CA GLU A 114 -6.93 10.29 13.74
C GLU A 114 -7.29 8.83 13.44
N ALA A 115 -6.96 8.33 12.25
CA ALA A 115 -7.15 6.93 11.88
C ALA A 115 -6.36 5.98 12.81
N ARG A 116 -5.10 6.33 13.10
CA ARG A 116 -4.24 5.59 14.01
C ARG A 116 -4.84 5.49 15.41
N ASP A 117 -5.26 6.63 15.95
CA ASP A 117 -5.80 6.71 17.32
C ASP A 117 -7.15 5.96 17.39
N THR A 118 -8.03 6.16 16.40
CA THR A 118 -9.30 5.42 16.28
C THR A 118 -9.05 3.92 16.24
N TRP A 119 -8.12 3.45 15.41
CA TRP A 119 -7.80 2.03 15.28
C TRP A 119 -7.20 1.45 16.56
N ALA A 120 -6.30 2.19 17.22
CA ALA A 120 -5.66 1.77 18.47
C ALA A 120 -6.64 1.65 19.64
N ASP A 121 -7.68 2.48 19.66
CA ASP A 121 -8.73 2.47 20.69
C ASP A 121 -9.75 1.33 20.53
N LEU A 122 -9.80 0.68 19.36
CA LEU A 122 -10.66 -0.49 19.13
C LEU A 122 -10.23 -1.69 19.96
N SER A 123 -11.21 -2.51 20.39
CA SER A 123 -10.89 -3.79 21.01
C SER A 123 -10.27 -4.76 20.01
N GLU A 124 -9.47 -5.72 20.47
CA GLU A 124 -8.92 -6.77 19.59
C GLU A 124 -10.01 -7.56 18.85
N SER A 125 -11.22 -7.69 19.42
CA SER A 125 -12.37 -8.30 18.74
C SER A 125 -12.88 -7.44 17.59
N ASP A 126 -12.96 -6.13 17.79
CA ASP A 126 -13.47 -5.19 16.80
C ASP A 126 -12.47 -5.04 15.65
N GLN A 127 -11.17 -4.92 15.95
CA GLN A 127 -10.12 -4.95 14.93
C GLN A 127 -10.20 -6.21 14.07
N ARG A 128 -10.40 -7.39 14.69
CA ARG A 128 -10.58 -8.65 13.95
C ARG A 128 -11.84 -8.66 13.09
N ALA A 129 -12.95 -8.09 13.57
CA ALA A 129 -14.19 -7.98 12.81
C ALA A 129 -14.00 -7.09 11.58
N VAL A 130 -13.37 -5.92 11.74
CA VAL A 130 -13.06 -5.00 10.64
C VAL A 130 -12.15 -5.66 9.59
N LEU A 131 -11.07 -6.32 10.00
CA LEU A 131 -10.18 -7.03 9.08
C LEU A 131 -10.90 -8.18 8.36
N SER A 132 -11.79 -8.89 9.05
CA SER A 132 -12.59 -9.96 8.44
C SER A 132 -13.56 -9.43 7.38
N ALA A 133 -14.14 -8.24 7.59
CA ALA A 133 -15.01 -7.60 6.61
C ALA A 133 -14.23 -7.26 5.32
N PHE A 134 -13.07 -6.60 5.46
CA PHE A 134 -12.22 -6.27 4.30
C PHE A 134 -11.64 -7.49 3.58
N SER A 135 -11.35 -8.59 4.29
CA SER A 135 -10.91 -9.83 3.63
C SER A 135 -11.98 -10.43 2.71
N ALA A 136 -13.27 -10.23 2.99
CA ALA A 136 -14.35 -10.68 2.13
C ALA A 136 -14.50 -9.80 0.88
N TYR A 137 -14.23 -8.49 1.02
CA TYR A 137 -14.25 -7.52 -0.08
C TYR A 137 -13.31 -7.90 -1.22
N ASP A 138 -12.04 -8.20 -0.91
CA ASP A 138 -11.02 -8.54 -1.91
C ASP A 138 -11.32 -9.82 -2.70
N ALA A 139 -12.15 -10.71 -2.15
CA ALA A 139 -12.55 -11.95 -2.81
C ALA A 139 -13.72 -11.75 -3.79
N GLY A 140 -14.61 -10.77 -3.53
CA GLY A 140 -15.82 -10.53 -4.30
C GLY A 140 -15.72 -9.39 -5.31
N GLY A 141 -15.13 -8.26 -4.90
CA GLY A 141 -15.05 -7.02 -5.69
C GLY A 141 -16.40 -6.40 -6.05
N GLY A 142 -16.37 -5.16 -6.55
CA GLY A 142 -17.56 -4.46 -7.05
C GLY A 142 -18.43 -3.81 -5.97
N GLU A 143 -19.58 -3.28 -6.38
CA GLU A 143 -20.49 -2.52 -5.51
C GLU A 143 -21.14 -3.42 -4.45
N LEU A 144 -21.54 -4.64 -4.82
CA LEU A 144 -22.15 -5.59 -3.89
C LEU A 144 -21.21 -5.90 -2.72
N ALA A 145 -19.93 -6.19 -3.01
CA ALA A 145 -18.94 -6.46 -1.98
C ALA A 145 -18.70 -5.23 -1.08
N ALA A 146 -18.71 -4.02 -1.64
CA ALA A 146 -18.57 -2.80 -0.85
C ALA A 146 -19.76 -2.58 0.09
N VAL A 147 -20.99 -2.80 -0.39
CA VAL A 147 -22.20 -2.71 0.44
C VAL A 147 -22.20 -3.78 1.53
N ASP A 148 -21.80 -5.02 1.23
CA ASP A 148 -21.63 -6.09 2.22
C ASP A 148 -20.66 -5.68 3.34
N VAL A 149 -19.52 -5.07 2.98
CA VAL A 149 -18.56 -4.56 3.97
C VAL A 149 -19.12 -3.38 4.75
N ALA A 150 -19.76 -2.42 4.10
CA ALA A 150 -20.36 -1.29 4.80
C ALA A 150 -21.38 -1.76 5.86
N LEU A 151 -22.24 -2.71 5.52
CA LEU A 151 -23.19 -3.30 6.47
C LEU A 151 -22.49 -4.08 7.58
N ALA A 152 -21.49 -4.92 7.25
CA ALA A 152 -20.73 -5.67 8.25
C ALA A 152 -19.97 -4.76 9.23
N LEU A 153 -19.40 -3.65 8.74
CA LEU A 153 -18.75 -2.64 9.57
C LEU A 153 -19.76 -1.90 10.45
N ARG A 154 -20.95 -1.59 9.94
CA ARG A 154 -22.02 -0.99 10.77
C ARG A 154 -22.50 -1.92 11.87
N ASP A 155 -22.59 -3.22 11.61
CA ASP A 155 -22.99 -4.22 12.61
C ASP A 155 -21.99 -4.33 13.78
N THR A 156 -20.76 -3.84 13.62
CA THR A 156 -19.80 -3.72 14.73
C THR A 156 -20.19 -2.65 15.76
N GLY A 157 -21.02 -1.67 15.36
CA GLY A 157 -21.41 -0.54 16.21
C GLY A 157 -20.32 0.51 16.43
N ILE A 158 -19.27 0.52 15.60
CA ILE A 158 -18.21 1.54 15.65
C ILE A 158 -18.69 2.78 14.89
N GLU A 159 -18.92 3.88 15.62
CA GLU A 159 -19.50 5.12 15.07
C GLU A 159 -18.56 6.35 15.19
N SER A 160 -17.29 6.14 15.54
CA SER A 160 -16.34 7.22 15.82
C SER A 160 -15.13 7.23 14.89
N GLY A 161 -14.53 8.41 14.73
CA GLY A 161 -13.31 8.62 13.97
C GLY A 161 -13.51 8.26 12.50
N VAL A 162 -12.58 7.50 11.93
CA VAL A 162 -12.64 7.12 10.50
C VAL A 162 -13.90 6.34 10.10
N PHE A 163 -14.63 5.74 11.05
CA PHE A 163 -15.86 4.99 10.78
C PHE A 163 -17.13 5.85 10.82
N GLU A 164 -17.04 7.12 11.25
CA GLU A 164 -18.19 8.05 11.32
C GLU A 164 -19.01 8.14 10.02
N PRO A 165 -18.39 8.15 8.80
CA PRO A 165 -19.15 8.19 7.56
C PRO A 165 -20.15 7.02 7.39
N LEU A 166 -19.88 5.85 7.98
CA LEU A 166 -20.79 4.70 7.89
C LEU A 166 -22.06 4.89 8.72
N ALA A 167 -21.99 5.64 9.82
CA ALA A 167 -23.15 5.92 10.67
C ALA A 167 -24.17 6.84 9.98
N ALA A 168 -23.73 7.64 9.00
CA ALA A 168 -24.60 8.53 8.24
C ALA A 168 -25.40 7.83 7.13
N LEU A 169 -25.05 6.58 6.78
CA LEU A 169 -25.70 5.83 5.70
C LEU A 169 -27.07 5.26 6.12
N ASP A 170 -28.04 5.26 5.21
CA ASP A 170 -29.32 4.61 5.46
C ASP A 170 -29.19 3.08 5.35
N GLY A 171 -29.41 2.37 6.47
CA GLY A 171 -29.29 0.91 6.53
C GLY A 171 -30.40 0.16 5.83
N GLU A 172 -31.61 0.73 5.78
CA GLU A 172 -32.72 0.13 5.06
C GLU A 172 -32.48 0.25 3.55
N SER A 173 -32.05 1.44 3.10
CA SER A 173 -31.65 1.70 1.71
C SER A 173 -30.51 0.78 1.24
N LEU A 174 -29.42 0.67 2.02
CA LEU A 174 -28.32 -0.23 1.69
C LEU A 174 -28.72 -1.70 1.65
N THR A 175 -29.61 -2.14 2.53
CA THR A 175 -30.10 -3.53 2.52
C THR A 175 -30.94 -3.81 1.26
N ALA A 176 -31.78 -2.86 0.85
CA ALA A 176 -32.54 -2.95 -0.40
C ALA A 176 -31.61 -2.95 -1.62
N GLY A 177 -30.65 -2.00 -1.67
CA GLY A 177 -29.65 -1.91 -2.72
C GLY A 177 -28.78 -3.16 -2.84
N ARG A 178 -28.37 -3.76 -1.71
CA ARG A 178 -27.68 -5.05 -1.67
C ARG A 178 -28.52 -6.17 -2.30
N ALA A 179 -29.80 -6.26 -1.95
CA ALA A 179 -30.70 -7.27 -2.50
C ALA A 179 -30.91 -7.07 -4.00
N ALA A 180 -31.01 -5.81 -4.46
CA ALA A 180 -31.09 -5.45 -5.87
C ALA A 180 -29.81 -5.85 -6.64
N LEU A 181 -28.64 -5.45 -6.15
CA LEU A 181 -27.35 -5.80 -6.73
C LEU A 181 -27.16 -7.32 -6.84
N ALA A 182 -27.49 -8.06 -5.78
CA ALA A 182 -27.39 -9.53 -5.79
C ALA A 182 -28.41 -10.16 -6.75
N GLY A 183 -29.65 -9.64 -6.78
CA GLY A 183 -30.71 -10.14 -7.64
C GLY A 183 -30.49 -9.87 -9.13
N LEU A 184 -29.78 -8.79 -9.48
CA LEU A 184 -29.44 -8.44 -10.86
C LEU A 184 -28.12 -9.09 -11.33
N ALA A 185 -27.38 -9.77 -10.46
CA ALA A 185 -26.11 -10.43 -10.78
C ALA A 185 -26.26 -11.82 -11.44
N GLY A 186 -27.39 -12.11 -12.09
CA GLY A 186 -27.61 -13.40 -12.77
C GLY A 186 -26.79 -13.55 -14.07
N ASP A 187 -26.85 -14.73 -14.68
CA ASP A 187 -26.16 -15.00 -15.94
C ASP A 187 -26.82 -14.17 -17.09
N GLY A 188 -26.10 -13.17 -17.61
CA GLY A 188 -26.57 -12.33 -18.70
C GLY A 188 -27.58 -11.27 -18.24
N GLU A 189 -28.74 -11.19 -18.90
CA GLU A 189 -29.84 -10.26 -18.56
C GLU A 189 -30.86 -10.91 -17.60
N SER A 190 -30.52 -12.04 -16.97
CA SER A 190 -31.45 -12.79 -16.14
C SER A 190 -31.36 -12.44 -14.66
N VAL A 191 -32.50 -12.51 -13.96
CA VAL A 191 -32.56 -12.32 -12.51
C VAL A 191 -31.94 -13.53 -11.81
N GLY A 192 -31.04 -13.30 -10.85
CA GLY A 192 -30.37 -14.34 -10.07
C GLY A 192 -31.31 -15.21 -9.24
N GLU A 193 -30.88 -16.44 -8.95
CA GLU A 193 -31.60 -17.37 -8.06
C GLU A 193 -31.69 -16.79 -6.64
N GLY A 194 -32.84 -16.97 -5.97
CA GLY A 194 -33.09 -16.45 -4.63
C GLY A 194 -33.55 -14.98 -4.58
N ALA A 195 -33.61 -14.29 -5.72
CA ALA A 195 -34.11 -12.92 -5.79
C ALA A 195 -35.64 -12.83 -5.65
N ASP A 196 -36.36 -13.89 -6.05
CA ASP A 196 -37.81 -13.98 -5.92
C ASP A 196 -38.28 -15.45 -5.83
N GLU A 197 -38.88 -15.82 -4.70
CA GLU A 197 -39.30 -17.21 -4.44
C GLU A 197 -40.34 -17.75 -5.45
N GLU A 198 -41.16 -16.87 -6.04
CA GLU A 198 -42.15 -17.28 -7.05
C GLU A 198 -41.49 -17.50 -8.41
N LEU A 199 -40.55 -16.65 -8.81
CA LEU A 199 -39.76 -16.84 -10.02
C LEU A 199 -38.99 -18.16 -9.97
N ASP A 200 -38.32 -18.43 -8.85
CA ASP A 200 -37.55 -19.67 -8.65
C ASP A 200 -38.48 -20.90 -8.74
N ARG A 201 -39.64 -20.84 -8.09
CA ARG A 201 -40.65 -21.90 -8.18
C ARG A 201 -41.15 -22.13 -9.61
N LEU A 202 -41.39 -21.07 -10.38
CA LEU A 202 -41.82 -21.18 -11.78
C LEU A 202 -40.71 -21.76 -12.67
N ARG A 203 -39.45 -21.41 -12.42
CA ARG A 203 -38.27 -21.97 -13.11
C ARG A 203 -38.12 -23.46 -12.82
N ASP A 204 -38.25 -23.87 -11.56
CA ASP A 204 -38.23 -25.28 -11.15
C ASP A 204 -39.34 -26.09 -11.83
N GLN A 205 -40.57 -25.57 -11.81
CA GLN A 205 -41.72 -26.19 -12.48
C GLN A 205 -41.51 -26.31 -13.99
N LEU A 206 -40.95 -25.29 -14.62
CA LEU A 206 -40.62 -25.31 -16.05
C LEU A 206 -39.57 -26.39 -16.35
N GLY A 207 -38.49 -26.47 -15.56
CA GLY A 207 -37.45 -27.49 -15.71
C GLY A 207 -38.01 -28.91 -15.61
N GLN A 208 -38.83 -29.17 -14.58
CA GLN A 208 -39.48 -30.48 -14.40
C GLN A 208 -40.42 -30.84 -15.56
N ILE A 209 -41.15 -29.86 -16.11
CA ILE A 209 -41.99 -30.08 -17.30
C ILE A 209 -41.13 -30.34 -18.55
N GLU A 210 -39.98 -29.69 -18.69
CA GLU A 210 -39.05 -29.94 -19.78
C GLU A 210 -38.45 -31.36 -19.71
N ASP A 211 -38.13 -31.84 -18.50
CA ASP A 211 -37.69 -33.22 -18.26
C ASP A 211 -38.80 -34.23 -18.60
N LEU A 212 -40.04 -34.00 -18.13
CA LEU A 212 -41.18 -34.84 -18.46
C LEU A 212 -41.47 -34.86 -19.97
N ALA A 213 -41.29 -33.72 -20.66
CA ALA A 213 -41.46 -33.62 -22.10
C ALA A 213 -40.34 -34.36 -22.87
N ALA A 214 -39.11 -34.37 -22.35
CA ALA A 214 -38.01 -35.14 -22.91
C ALA A 214 -38.22 -36.66 -22.72
N ALA A 215 -38.86 -37.05 -21.62
CA ALA A 215 -39.19 -38.45 -21.27
C ALA A 215 -40.66 -38.82 -21.56
N SER A 216 -41.31 -38.18 -22.54
CA SER A 216 -42.77 -38.28 -22.70
C SER A 216 -43.31 -39.71 -22.91
N MET A 217 -42.51 -40.64 -23.46
CA MET A 217 -42.90 -42.05 -23.55
C MET A 217 -43.03 -42.72 -22.18
N GLU A 218 -42.14 -42.43 -21.24
CA GLU A 218 -42.19 -42.96 -19.87
C GLU A 218 -43.42 -42.41 -19.13
N VAL A 219 -43.74 -41.13 -19.37
CA VAL A 219 -44.97 -40.49 -18.86
C VAL A 219 -46.21 -41.19 -19.40
N VAL A 220 -46.27 -41.49 -20.71
CA VAL A 220 -47.40 -42.22 -21.31
C VAL A 220 -47.55 -43.60 -20.67
N GLU A 221 -46.46 -44.34 -20.50
CA GLU A 221 -46.48 -45.67 -19.87
C GLU A 221 -47.01 -45.61 -18.43
N ALA A 222 -46.45 -44.70 -17.61
CA ALA A 222 -46.86 -44.51 -16.22
C ALA A 222 -48.35 -44.14 -16.08
N VAL A 223 -48.87 -43.31 -16.97
CA VAL A 223 -50.28 -42.88 -16.97
C VAL A 223 -51.21 -43.99 -17.46
N GLN A 224 -50.79 -44.80 -18.44
CA GLN A 224 -51.59 -45.91 -18.99
C GLN A 224 -51.74 -47.09 -18.03
N GLU A 225 -50.77 -47.36 -17.16
CA GLU A 225 -50.86 -48.45 -16.17
C GLU A 225 -52.07 -48.28 -15.23
N GLY A 226 -52.51 -47.04 -15.01
CA GLY A 226 -53.60 -46.69 -14.11
C GLY A 226 -54.95 -46.38 -14.76
N ALA A 227 -55.07 -46.38 -16.10
CA ALA A 227 -56.25 -45.85 -16.80
C ALA A 227 -56.71 -46.73 -17.97
N ARG A 228 -58.01 -47.07 -18.02
CA ARG A 228 -58.60 -47.87 -19.12
C ARG A 228 -59.56 -47.08 -20.01
N ARG A 229 -59.95 -45.87 -19.59
CA ARG A 229 -60.85 -44.96 -20.32
C ARG A 229 -60.19 -43.61 -20.54
N PRO A 230 -60.62 -42.83 -21.56
CA PRO A 230 -60.07 -41.49 -21.82
C PRO A 230 -60.14 -40.55 -20.61
N ASP A 231 -61.28 -40.50 -19.90
CA ASP A 231 -61.44 -39.65 -18.73
C ASP A 231 -60.50 -40.06 -17.57
N GLU A 232 -60.32 -41.38 -17.37
CA GLU A 232 -59.38 -41.93 -16.38
C GLU A 232 -57.93 -41.61 -16.74
N PHE A 233 -57.60 -41.56 -18.04
CA PHE A 233 -56.27 -41.22 -18.55
C PHE A 233 -55.95 -39.75 -18.32
N GLN A 234 -56.91 -38.86 -18.56
CA GLN A 234 -56.77 -37.43 -18.26
C GLN A 234 -56.53 -37.20 -16.77
N ASP A 235 -57.35 -37.79 -15.89
CA ASP A 235 -57.16 -37.67 -14.44
C ASP A 235 -55.86 -38.30 -13.93
N ALA A 236 -55.38 -39.36 -14.59
CA ALA A 236 -54.08 -39.96 -14.28
C ALA A 236 -52.91 -39.04 -14.72
N LEU A 237 -53.00 -38.40 -15.89
CA LEU A 237 -51.99 -37.44 -16.34
C LEU A 237 -51.95 -36.21 -15.44
N VAL A 238 -53.11 -35.65 -15.05
CA VAL A 238 -53.17 -34.54 -14.08
C VAL A 238 -52.48 -34.92 -12.79
N ARG A 239 -52.82 -36.09 -12.20
CA ARG A 239 -52.23 -36.53 -10.93
C ARG A 239 -50.72 -36.74 -11.04
N HIS A 240 -50.26 -37.37 -12.11
CA HIS A 240 -48.84 -37.63 -12.34
C HIS A 240 -48.06 -36.31 -12.49
N VAL A 241 -48.51 -35.40 -13.36
CA VAL A 241 -47.84 -34.10 -13.51
C VAL A 241 -47.90 -33.29 -12.22
N THR A 242 -49.02 -33.29 -11.50
CA THR A 242 -49.13 -32.60 -10.19
C THR A 242 -48.15 -33.18 -9.16
N SER A 243 -47.97 -34.51 -9.10
CA SER A 243 -47.07 -35.13 -8.13
C SER A 243 -45.60 -34.89 -8.44
N GLU A 244 -45.24 -34.90 -9.72
CA GLU A 244 -43.85 -34.69 -10.15
C GLU A 244 -43.46 -33.20 -10.10
N THR A 245 -44.41 -32.28 -10.31
CA THR A 245 -44.10 -30.85 -10.50
C THR A 245 -44.67 -29.88 -9.48
N GLY A 246 -45.65 -30.31 -8.68
CA GLY A 246 -46.39 -29.42 -7.78
C GLY A 246 -47.29 -28.38 -8.48
N ILE A 247 -47.45 -28.43 -9.81
CA ILE A 247 -48.32 -27.52 -10.57
C ILE A 247 -49.80 -27.79 -10.24
N ASP A 248 -50.59 -26.72 -10.14
CA ASP A 248 -52.03 -26.81 -9.88
C ASP A 248 -52.78 -27.62 -10.96
N ALA A 249 -53.68 -28.49 -10.50
CA ALA A 249 -54.44 -29.40 -11.34
C ALA A 249 -55.37 -28.70 -12.34
N ALA A 250 -55.86 -27.48 -12.06
CA ALA A 250 -56.66 -26.72 -13.01
C ALA A 250 -55.79 -26.23 -14.18
N ARG A 251 -54.58 -25.73 -13.89
CA ARG A 251 -53.62 -25.28 -14.89
C ARG A 251 -53.20 -26.40 -15.84
N ILE A 252 -52.98 -27.61 -15.32
CA ILE A 252 -52.66 -28.79 -16.14
C ILE A 252 -53.84 -29.14 -17.07
N ARG A 253 -55.08 -29.10 -16.55
CA ARG A 253 -56.29 -29.38 -17.35
C ARG A 253 -56.51 -28.36 -18.46
N ASP A 254 -56.22 -27.08 -18.21
CA ASP A 254 -56.36 -26.01 -19.21
C ASP A 254 -55.37 -26.18 -20.38
N ALA A 255 -54.21 -26.80 -20.14
CA ALA A 255 -53.22 -27.11 -21.16
C ALA A 255 -53.52 -28.41 -21.95
N MET A 256 -54.52 -29.20 -21.54
CA MET A 256 -54.84 -30.45 -22.24
C MET A 256 -55.52 -30.19 -23.59
N PRO A 257 -55.09 -30.89 -24.67
CA PRO A 257 -55.72 -30.74 -25.97
C PRO A 257 -57.14 -31.31 -25.96
N ARG A 258 -58.05 -30.65 -26.68
CA ARG A 258 -59.44 -31.14 -26.85
C ARG A 258 -59.54 -32.34 -27.79
N GLU A 259 -58.60 -32.45 -28.73
CA GLU A 259 -58.50 -33.53 -29.70
C GLU A 259 -57.03 -33.95 -29.81
N ALA A 260 -56.78 -35.26 -29.85
CA ALA A 260 -55.46 -35.84 -30.04
C ALA A 260 -55.56 -37.13 -30.88
N THR A 261 -54.51 -37.43 -31.61
CA THR A 261 -54.46 -38.58 -32.53
C THR A 261 -54.29 -39.90 -31.78
N ASP A 262 -53.47 -39.90 -30.73
CA ASP A 262 -53.25 -41.01 -29.83
C ASP A 262 -52.83 -40.51 -28.43
N ALA A 263 -52.59 -41.43 -27.49
CA ALA A 263 -52.22 -41.09 -26.12
C ALA A 263 -50.87 -40.36 -26.01
N ARG A 264 -49.93 -40.64 -26.93
CA ARG A 264 -48.62 -39.99 -26.95
C ARG A 264 -48.76 -38.56 -27.48
N ASP A 265 -49.47 -38.39 -28.59
CA ASP A 265 -49.81 -37.08 -29.14
C ASP A 265 -50.54 -36.21 -28.10
N PHE A 266 -51.46 -36.81 -27.32
CA PHE A 266 -52.15 -36.13 -26.23
C PHE A 266 -51.18 -35.61 -25.15
N VAL A 267 -50.27 -36.47 -24.65
CA VAL A 267 -49.27 -36.11 -23.64
C VAL A 267 -48.28 -35.09 -24.19
N ASP A 268 -47.75 -35.30 -25.39
CA ASP A 268 -46.78 -34.42 -26.03
C ASP A 268 -47.34 -33.01 -26.23
N VAL A 269 -48.61 -32.88 -26.68
CA VAL A 269 -49.26 -31.58 -26.84
C VAL A 269 -49.56 -30.94 -25.48
N ALA A 270 -50.07 -31.70 -24.50
CA ALA A 270 -50.36 -31.17 -23.16
C ALA A 270 -49.09 -30.64 -22.47
N LEU A 271 -47.99 -31.40 -22.48
CA LEU A 271 -46.71 -30.98 -21.90
C LEU A 271 -46.12 -29.80 -22.67
N ARG A 272 -46.25 -29.77 -24.01
CA ARG A 272 -45.81 -28.64 -24.83
C ARG A 272 -46.56 -27.36 -24.48
N ASP A 273 -47.88 -27.39 -24.37
CA ASP A 273 -48.70 -26.21 -24.09
C ASP A 273 -48.50 -25.73 -22.65
N LEU A 274 -48.37 -26.66 -21.69
CA LEU A 274 -48.03 -26.34 -20.31
C LEU A 274 -46.64 -25.69 -20.21
N ARG A 275 -45.64 -26.25 -20.89
CA ARG A 275 -44.29 -25.68 -21.00
C ARG A 275 -44.32 -24.26 -21.57
N ASN A 276 -45.05 -24.03 -22.67
CA ASN A 276 -45.14 -22.69 -23.27
C ASN A 276 -45.79 -21.69 -22.31
N THR A 277 -46.80 -22.13 -21.56
CA THR A 277 -47.47 -21.30 -20.55
C THR A 277 -46.55 -20.97 -19.40
N LEU A 278 -45.86 -21.96 -18.82
CA LEU A 278 -44.86 -21.74 -17.76
C LEU A 278 -43.72 -20.85 -18.23
N ARG A 279 -43.19 -21.07 -19.44
CA ARG A 279 -42.16 -20.20 -20.01
C ARG A 279 -42.62 -18.75 -20.13
N SER A 280 -43.87 -18.51 -20.56
CA SER A 280 -44.42 -17.16 -20.61
C SER A 280 -44.59 -16.54 -19.22
N ASP A 281 -44.92 -17.33 -18.21
CA ASP A 281 -45.10 -16.84 -16.85
C ASP A 281 -43.76 -16.56 -16.15
N VAL A 282 -42.76 -17.44 -16.35
CA VAL A 282 -41.37 -17.19 -15.95
C VAL A 282 -40.90 -15.87 -16.55
N GLN A 283 -41.04 -15.69 -17.87
CA GLN A 283 -40.61 -14.45 -18.53
C GLN A 283 -41.29 -13.21 -17.96
N LYS A 284 -42.63 -13.22 -17.80
CA LYS A 284 -43.35 -12.07 -17.23
C LYS A 284 -42.96 -11.79 -15.78
N ARG A 285 -42.75 -12.84 -14.99
CA ARG A 285 -42.36 -12.70 -13.58
C ARG A 285 -40.94 -12.16 -13.48
N GLU A 286 -40.06 -12.65 -14.33
CA GLU A 286 -38.67 -12.19 -14.44
C GLU A 286 -38.59 -10.72 -14.83
N GLU A 287 -39.31 -10.30 -15.88
CA GLU A 287 -39.43 -8.87 -16.27
C GLU A 287 -39.93 -8.02 -15.09
N ALA A 288 -41.00 -8.45 -14.41
CA ALA A 288 -41.56 -7.70 -13.29
C ALA A 288 -40.63 -7.65 -12.05
N VAL A 289 -39.81 -8.69 -11.84
CA VAL A 289 -38.82 -8.71 -10.75
C VAL A 289 -37.63 -7.85 -11.12
N ALA A 290 -37.14 -7.91 -12.36
CA ALA A 290 -36.06 -7.07 -12.85
C ALA A 290 -36.43 -5.58 -12.73
N ASP A 291 -37.59 -5.17 -13.25
CA ASP A 291 -38.07 -3.77 -13.15
C ASP A 291 -38.08 -3.27 -11.69
N ARG A 292 -38.57 -4.11 -10.75
CA ARG A 292 -38.58 -3.76 -9.33
C ARG A 292 -37.17 -3.64 -8.75
N LEU A 293 -36.27 -4.56 -9.06
CA LEU A 293 -34.90 -4.52 -8.56
C LEU A 293 -34.14 -3.32 -9.16
N GLU A 294 -34.40 -2.96 -10.41
CA GLU A 294 -33.86 -1.74 -11.04
C GLU A 294 -34.36 -0.47 -10.35
N ASP A 295 -35.66 -0.39 -10.02
CA ASP A 295 -36.22 0.70 -9.23
C ASP A 295 -35.59 0.76 -7.83
N ASP A 296 -35.50 -0.38 -7.12
CA ASP A 296 -34.87 -0.49 -5.80
C ASP A 296 -33.39 -0.05 -5.84
N LEU A 297 -32.66 -0.41 -6.91
CA LEU A 297 -31.27 0.00 -7.12
C LEU A 297 -31.14 1.50 -7.41
N ALA A 298 -32.05 2.06 -8.20
CA ALA A 298 -32.07 3.48 -8.52
C ALA A 298 -32.33 4.32 -7.28
N ASP A 299 -33.26 3.90 -6.43
CA ASP A 299 -33.58 4.56 -5.17
C ASP A 299 -32.41 4.49 -4.17
N ALA A 300 -31.68 3.37 -4.12
CA ALA A 300 -30.53 3.18 -3.23
C ALA A 300 -29.19 3.72 -3.78
N ARG A 301 -29.16 4.28 -5.00
CA ARG A 301 -27.91 4.58 -5.70
C ARG A 301 -26.98 5.52 -4.94
N GLU A 302 -27.53 6.59 -4.38
CA GLU A 302 -26.75 7.60 -3.63
C GLU A 302 -26.09 6.97 -2.39
N ASP A 303 -26.82 6.12 -1.66
CA ASP A 303 -26.29 5.42 -0.49
C ASP A 303 -25.24 4.38 -0.87
N ILE A 304 -25.42 3.66 -1.99
CA ILE A 304 -24.43 2.69 -2.50
C ILE A 304 -23.12 3.42 -2.87
N ASP A 305 -23.20 4.53 -3.61
CA ASP A 305 -22.03 5.32 -3.97
C ASP A 305 -21.31 5.87 -2.72
N ALA A 306 -22.06 6.34 -1.73
CA ALA A 306 -21.52 6.80 -0.46
C ALA A 306 -20.88 5.65 0.34
N ALA A 307 -21.49 4.46 0.33
CA ALA A 307 -20.94 3.27 0.98
C ALA A 307 -19.64 2.80 0.33
N VAL A 308 -19.60 2.74 -1.01
CA VAL A 308 -18.38 2.42 -1.78
C VAL A 308 -17.25 3.36 -1.39
N LYS A 309 -17.50 4.67 -1.43
CA LYS A 309 -16.50 5.67 -1.06
C LYS A 309 -16.05 5.51 0.39
N ALA A 310 -16.98 5.39 1.33
CA ALA A 310 -16.66 5.25 2.75
C ALA A 310 -15.81 3.99 3.01
N VAL A 311 -16.13 2.86 2.38
CA VAL A 311 -15.37 1.62 2.50
C VAL A 311 -13.95 1.78 1.97
N ASP A 312 -13.78 2.43 0.82
CA ASP A 312 -12.47 2.66 0.21
C ASP A 312 -11.62 3.64 1.07
N ASP A 313 -12.23 4.73 1.56
CA ASP A 313 -11.58 5.71 2.44
C ASP A 313 -11.17 5.09 3.79
N ILE A 314 -12.03 4.27 4.39
CA ILE A 314 -11.74 3.54 5.63
C ILE A 314 -10.64 2.51 5.39
N ALA A 315 -10.70 1.75 4.31
CA ALA A 315 -9.68 0.76 3.97
C ALA A 315 -8.30 1.43 3.88
N PHE A 316 -8.21 2.55 3.17
CA PHE A 316 -6.97 3.31 3.04
C PHE A 316 -6.48 3.85 4.40
N SER A 317 -7.37 4.48 5.18
CA SER A 317 -7.04 5.07 6.48
C SER A 317 -6.59 4.02 7.50
N VAL A 318 -7.30 2.90 7.60
CA VAL A 318 -6.94 1.77 8.48
C VAL A 318 -5.61 1.15 8.05
N SER A 319 -5.32 1.09 6.75
CA SER A 319 -4.03 0.57 6.26
C SER A 319 -2.85 1.43 6.73
N LEU A 320 -2.97 2.77 6.60
CA LEU A 320 -1.95 3.70 7.08
C LEU A 320 -1.86 3.73 8.61
N ALA A 321 -2.99 3.60 9.32
CA ALA A 321 -3.04 3.47 10.77
C ALA A 321 -2.26 2.24 11.26
N ARG A 322 -2.47 1.08 10.63
CA ARG A 322 -1.76 -0.16 10.93
C ARG A 322 -0.26 -0.03 10.68
N PHE A 323 0.14 0.58 9.56
CA PHE A 323 1.54 0.89 9.27
C PHE A 323 2.14 1.82 10.35
N ALA A 324 1.43 2.88 10.73
CA ALA A 324 1.90 3.81 11.75
C ALA A 324 2.09 3.17 13.13
N ILE A 325 1.19 2.27 13.53
CA ILE A 325 1.31 1.54 14.80
C ILE A 325 2.45 0.54 14.76
N ALA A 326 2.58 -0.22 13.66
CA ALA A 326 3.59 -1.27 13.55
C ALA A 326 5.03 -0.73 13.67
N PHE A 327 5.27 0.51 13.27
CA PHE A 327 6.59 1.15 13.32
C PHE A 327 6.70 2.28 14.36
N ASP A 328 5.73 2.41 15.28
CA ASP A 328 5.69 3.45 16.33
C ASP A 328 5.91 4.88 15.76
N LEU A 329 5.20 5.19 14.67
CA LEU A 329 5.35 6.45 13.97
C LEU A 329 4.67 7.61 14.71
N THR A 330 5.34 8.76 14.77
CA THR A 330 4.88 9.95 15.50
C THR A 330 4.73 11.18 14.62
N ARG A 331 4.03 12.20 15.12
CA ARG A 331 3.82 13.47 14.43
C ARG A 331 5.13 14.26 14.32
N PRO A 332 5.63 14.58 13.10
CA PRO A 332 6.69 15.57 12.95
C PRO A 332 6.18 17.01 13.17
N SER A 333 7.06 17.90 13.60
CA SER A 333 6.83 19.34 13.63
C SER A 333 7.40 20.00 12.38
N PHE A 334 6.52 20.55 11.53
CA PHE A 334 6.95 21.34 10.37
C PHE A 334 7.44 22.73 10.80
N VAL A 335 8.65 23.11 10.41
CA VAL A 335 9.24 24.43 10.73
C VAL A 335 9.36 25.32 9.48
N GLU A 336 9.01 26.60 9.62
CA GLU A 336 9.00 27.59 8.53
C GLU A 336 10.18 28.56 8.58
N ASP A 337 10.46 29.09 9.77
CA ASP A 337 11.41 30.19 9.95
C ASP A 337 12.88 29.73 9.88
N ARG A 338 13.12 28.43 9.73
CA ARG A 338 14.45 27.85 9.79
C ARG A 338 14.58 26.56 9.00
N LYS A 339 15.79 26.31 8.54
CA LYS A 339 16.18 25.09 7.83
C LYS A 339 16.67 24.08 8.85
N THR A 340 16.00 22.94 8.93
CA THR A 340 16.45 21.85 9.79
C THR A 340 15.93 20.50 9.33
N ILE A 341 16.68 19.47 9.66
CA ILE A 341 16.15 18.15 9.90
C ILE A 341 16.73 17.70 11.23
N ALA A 342 15.86 17.51 12.21
CA ALA A 342 16.25 17.18 13.56
C ALA A 342 15.38 16.04 14.05
N VAL A 343 16.00 14.95 14.49
CA VAL A 343 15.31 13.75 14.93
C VAL A 343 15.81 13.29 16.28
N LYS A 344 14.87 12.94 17.16
CA LYS A 344 15.13 12.33 18.47
C LYS A 344 14.77 10.86 18.38
N ARG A 345 15.76 10.00 18.68
CA ARG A 345 15.58 8.54 18.73
C ARG A 345 14.89 7.96 17.47
N ALA A 346 15.31 8.40 16.29
CA ALA A 346 14.82 7.87 15.04
C ALA A 346 15.29 6.44 14.78
N ARG A 347 14.46 5.67 14.07
CA ARG A 347 14.75 4.30 13.64
C ARG A 347 14.65 4.20 12.13
N ASN A 348 15.52 3.40 11.54
CA ASN A 348 15.43 3.06 10.12
C ASN A 348 14.37 1.96 9.94
N LEU A 349 13.43 2.16 9.00
CA LEU A 349 12.31 1.26 8.78
C LEU A 349 12.67 -0.03 8.02
N THR A 350 13.81 -0.10 7.34
CA THR A 350 14.20 -1.24 6.50
C THR A 350 15.09 -2.25 7.21
N ILE A 351 15.47 -2.01 8.47
CA ILE A 351 16.20 -3.00 9.27
C ILE A 351 15.22 -4.06 9.78
N ALA A 352 15.52 -5.33 9.48
CA ALA A 352 14.64 -6.48 9.66
C ALA A 352 14.16 -6.73 11.10
N ASP A 353 14.87 -6.23 12.12
CA ASP A 353 14.49 -6.33 13.52
C ASP A 353 14.43 -4.93 14.14
N VAL A 354 13.31 -4.25 13.90
CA VAL A 354 13.08 -2.86 14.34
C VAL A 354 13.21 -2.72 15.86
N GLU A 355 12.92 -3.78 16.63
CA GLU A 355 13.03 -3.78 18.10
C GLU A 355 14.49 -3.74 18.56
N SER A 356 15.41 -4.40 17.84
CA SER A 356 16.85 -4.39 18.16
C SER A 356 17.64 -3.22 17.55
N VAL A 357 17.04 -2.41 16.67
CA VAL A 357 17.66 -1.18 16.15
C VAL A 357 17.95 -0.21 17.29
N GLN A 358 19.21 0.22 17.44
CA GLN A 358 19.55 1.35 18.29
C GLN A 358 18.96 2.63 17.67
N PRO A 359 18.02 3.31 18.36
CA PRO A 359 17.49 4.57 17.85
C PRO A 359 18.53 5.68 17.95
N VAL A 360 18.60 6.52 16.91
CA VAL A 360 19.62 7.56 16.77
C VAL A 360 19.03 8.96 16.92
N THR A 361 19.76 9.84 17.58
CA THR A 361 19.42 11.26 17.64
C THR A 361 20.39 12.04 16.78
N TYR A 362 19.89 12.83 15.85
CA TYR A 362 20.73 13.61 14.95
C TYR A 362 20.02 14.86 14.48
N ALA A 363 20.77 15.94 14.26
CA ALA A 363 20.19 17.17 13.72
C ALA A 363 21.20 17.97 12.90
N ILE A 364 20.73 18.64 11.86
CA ILE A 364 21.46 19.68 11.14
C ILE A 364 20.58 20.91 10.96
N GLY A 365 21.21 22.08 10.81
CA GLY A 365 20.54 23.37 10.77
C GLY A 365 20.08 23.84 12.15
N ASP A 366 19.10 24.75 12.17
CA ASP A 366 18.61 25.36 13.41
C ASP A 366 17.42 24.58 13.98
N HIS A 367 17.54 24.05 15.20
CA HIS A 367 16.50 23.21 15.82
C HIS A 367 16.26 23.57 17.28
N THR A 368 15.14 23.10 17.83
CA THR A 368 14.80 23.25 19.27
C THR A 368 14.71 21.94 20.03
N LEU A 369 15.17 20.82 19.46
CA LEU A 369 15.26 19.55 20.19
C LEU A 369 16.00 19.73 21.52
N GLU A 370 15.32 19.46 22.64
CA GLU A 370 15.92 19.48 23.98
C GLU A 370 16.24 18.07 24.45
N LEU A 371 17.51 17.85 24.81
CA LEU A 371 18.04 16.57 25.31
C LEU A 371 18.99 16.80 26.47
N ASP A 372 19.37 15.70 27.14
CA ASP A 372 20.50 15.73 28.06
C ASP A 372 21.75 16.24 27.34
N ARG A 373 22.52 17.11 27.99
CA ARG A 373 23.67 17.82 27.37
C ARG A 373 24.67 16.89 26.67
N ALA A 374 24.81 15.65 27.13
CA ALA A 374 25.72 14.67 26.53
C ALA A 374 25.28 14.21 25.13
N ASN A 375 23.97 14.29 24.83
CA ASN A 375 23.36 13.82 23.58
C ASN A 375 22.74 14.97 22.77
N GLN A 376 22.96 16.22 23.17
CA GLN A 376 22.40 17.40 22.51
C GLN A 376 23.14 17.63 21.17
N PRO A 377 22.46 17.52 20.00
CA PRO A 377 23.07 17.90 18.75
C PRO A 377 23.34 19.41 18.69
N PRO A 378 24.45 19.85 18.08
CA PRO A 378 24.73 21.26 17.85
C PRO A 378 23.71 21.86 16.88
N SER A 379 23.23 23.06 17.20
CA SER A 379 22.34 23.86 16.36
C SER A 379 23.14 24.89 15.57
N GLY A 380 22.71 25.17 14.34
CA GLY A 380 23.27 26.19 13.45
C GLY A 380 24.20 25.66 12.37
N ASP A 381 24.81 24.49 12.58
CA ASP A 381 25.62 23.84 11.53
C ASP A 381 24.69 23.21 10.49
N ARG A 382 24.70 23.76 9.28
CA ARG A 382 23.87 23.26 8.17
C ARG A 382 24.43 21.99 7.55
N VAL A 383 25.74 21.79 7.67
CA VAL A 383 26.44 20.66 7.07
C VAL A 383 27.19 19.87 8.13
N ALA A 384 27.08 18.54 8.08
CA ALA A 384 27.88 17.64 8.89
C ALA A 384 28.68 16.69 8.00
N VAL A 385 29.98 16.57 8.28
CA VAL A 385 30.86 15.55 7.73
C VAL A 385 30.93 14.41 8.75
N LEU A 386 30.34 13.27 8.43
CA LEU A 386 30.26 12.12 9.31
C LEU A 386 31.35 11.11 9.00
N THR A 387 32.18 10.80 9.99
CA THR A 387 33.24 9.79 9.88
C THR A 387 33.09 8.69 10.92
N GLY A 388 33.96 7.69 10.87
CA GLY A 388 34.00 6.65 11.89
C GLY A 388 34.04 5.22 11.35
N ALA A 389 33.86 4.28 12.27
CA ALA A 389 34.06 2.85 12.04
C ALA A 389 33.29 2.30 10.83
N ASN A 390 33.91 1.35 10.12
CA ASN A 390 33.23 0.55 9.11
C ASN A 390 32.13 -0.27 9.80
N SER A 391 30.98 -0.41 9.14
CA SER A 391 29.78 -1.04 9.73
C SER A 391 29.17 -0.28 10.92
N GLY A 392 29.53 0.99 11.13
CA GLY A 392 28.95 1.84 12.17
C GLY A 392 27.63 2.52 11.82
N GLY A 393 26.85 2.02 10.84
CA GLY A 393 25.52 2.58 10.54
C GLY A 393 25.50 3.97 9.88
N LYS A 394 26.64 4.47 9.35
CA LYS A 394 26.72 5.79 8.70
C LYS A 394 25.74 5.94 7.51
N THR A 395 25.74 4.98 6.58
CA THR A 395 24.79 4.94 5.46
C THR A 395 23.35 4.82 5.96
N THR A 396 23.11 3.96 6.95
CA THR A 396 21.80 3.77 7.58
C THR A 396 21.27 5.05 8.21
N LEU A 397 22.13 5.90 8.78
CA LEU A 397 21.74 7.21 9.29
C LEU A 397 21.26 8.13 8.15
N LEU A 398 21.99 8.18 7.03
CA LEU A 398 21.54 8.95 5.85
C LEU A 398 20.18 8.46 5.35
N GLU A 399 19.99 7.13 5.28
CA GLU A 399 18.70 6.53 4.93
C GLU A 399 17.60 6.91 5.91
N THR A 400 17.87 6.89 7.20
CA THR A 400 16.92 7.28 8.25
C THR A 400 16.47 8.72 8.09
N LEU A 401 17.40 9.64 7.84
CA LEU A 401 17.08 11.05 7.59
C LEU A 401 16.27 11.21 6.30
N CYS A 402 16.62 10.48 5.25
CA CYS A 402 15.87 10.46 4.00
C CYS A 402 14.44 9.95 4.22
N GLN A 403 14.27 8.85 4.96
CA GLN A 403 12.97 8.26 5.29
C GLN A 403 12.09 9.27 6.06
N VAL A 404 12.65 9.92 7.09
CA VAL A 404 11.94 10.94 7.88
C VAL A 404 11.52 12.12 7.00
N GLN A 405 12.40 12.65 6.15
CA GLN A 405 12.07 13.77 5.25
C GLN A 405 10.94 13.41 4.29
N LEU A 406 11.02 12.22 3.70
CA LEU A 406 10.05 11.76 2.71
C LEU A 406 8.69 11.48 3.35
N LEU A 407 8.63 10.76 4.47
CA LEU A 407 7.39 10.50 5.21
C LEU A 407 6.72 11.81 5.63
N ALA A 408 7.47 12.73 6.23
CA ALA A 408 6.95 14.04 6.63
C ALA A 408 6.35 14.80 5.44
N GLN A 409 7.06 14.89 4.31
CA GLN A 409 6.56 15.59 3.13
C GLN A 409 5.47 14.82 2.35
N MET A 410 5.27 13.54 2.61
CA MET A 410 4.09 12.79 2.13
C MET A 410 2.85 13.03 3.02
N GLY A 411 2.99 13.73 4.16
CA GLY A 411 1.94 13.91 5.15
C GLY A 411 1.73 12.68 6.04
N LEU A 412 2.78 11.89 6.25
CA LEU A 412 2.75 10.69 7.08
C LEU A 412 3.53 10.92 8.39
N PRO A 413 3.17 10.22 9.49
CA PRO A 413 3.98 10.22 10.70
C PRO A 413 5.36 9.58 10.44
N VAL A 414 6.34 9.91 11.29
CA VAL A 414 7.76 9.58 11.09
C VAL A 414 8.30 8.65 12.18
N PRO A 415 9.33 7.83 11.90
CA PRO A 415 9.86 6.84 12.83
C PRO A 415 10.84 7.46 13.82
N ALA A 416 10.36 8.37 14.66
CA ALA A 416 11.14 9.06 15.68
C ALA A 416 10.29 9.34 16.92
N GLU A 417 10.89 9.53 18.09
CA GLU A 417 10.15 9.99 19.27
C GLU A 417 9.68 11.45 19.09
N ALA A 418 10.53 12.26 18.46
CA ALA A 418 10.21 13.62 18.04
C ALA A 418 11.02 13.99 16.80
N ALA A 419 10.43 14.77 15.90
CA ALA A 419 11.14 15.29 14.75
C ALA A 419 10.74 16.75 14.49
N GLU A 420 11.72 17.58 14.13
CA GLU A 420 11.51 18.89 13.51
C GLU A 420 12.00 18.80 12.07
N VAL A 421 11.13 19.12 11.12
CA VAL A 421 11.39 18.96 9.69
C VAL A 421 11.10 20.27 8.98
N GLY A 422 12.14 20.84 8.37
CA GLY A 422 12.01 21.91 7.40
C GLY A 422 11.64 21.34 6.03
N ILE A 423 10.73 22.02 5.33
CA ILE A 423 10.32 21.60 3.98
C ILE A 423 11.46 21.91 3.01
N VAL A 424 11.84 20.91 2.23
CA VAL A 424 12.83 21.02 1.15
C VAL A 424 12.15 20.75 -0.19
N ASP A 425 12.65 21.41 -1.23
CA ASP A 425 12.17 21.24 -2.60
C ASP A 425 12.85 20.04 -3.25
N THR A 426 14.03 19.64 -2.75
CA THR A 426 14.81 18.55 -3.34
C THR A 426 15.62 17.76 -2.31
N VAL A 427 15.57 16.44 -2.38
CA VAL A 427 16.42 15.52 -1.62
C VAL A 427 17.38 14.82 -2.58
N VAL A 428 18.67 15.07 -2.38
CA VAL A 428 19.75 14.42 -3.11
C VAL A 428 20.34 13.35 -2.21
N PHE A 429 20.05 12.07 -2.51
CA PHE A 429 20.75 10.97 -1.87
C PHE A 429 21.71 10.31 -2.85
N HIS A 430 22.97 10.15 -2.46
CA HIS A 430 23.97 9.37 -3.18
C HIS A 430 24.48 8.25 -2.28
N ARG A 431 24.21 6.99 -2.66
CA ARG A 431 24.78 5.79 -2.04
C ARG A 431 26.04 5.36 -2.80
N ARG A 432 26.94 4.65 -2.11
CA ARG A 432 28.05 3.97 -2.79
C ARG A 432 27.52 2.84 -3.69
N HIS A 433 27.87 2.90 -4.97
CA HIS A 433 27.59 1.83 -5.94
C HIS A 433 28.88 1.10 -6.32
N ALA A 434 28.87 -0.24 -6.33
CA ALA A 434 30.05 -1.08 -6.56
C ALA A 434 30.62 -1.05 -8.00
N SER A 435 30.14 -0.16 -8.89
CA SER A 435 30.52 -0.13 -10.29
C SER A 435 31.65 0.86 -10.59
N PHE A 436 32.83 0.35 -10.97
CA PHE A 436 33.95 1.15 -11.49
C PHE A 436 33.91 1.18 -13.04
N ASN A 437 32.91 1.85 -13.60
CA ASN A 437 32.85 2.08 -15.05
C ASN A 437 33.46 3.45 -15.40
N ALA A 438 34.01 3.60 -16.62
CA ALA A 438 34.43 4.90 -17.12
C ALA A 438 33.21 5.86 -17.17
N GLY A 439 33.34 7.05 -16.60
CA GLY A 439 32.28 8.07 -16.58
C GLY A 439 31.44 8.16 -15.31
N VAL A 440 31.69 7.31 -14.29
CA VAL A 440 30.94 7.34 -13.01
C VAL A 440 31.06 8.68 -12.27
N LEU A 441 32.25 9.30 -12.28
CA LEU A 441 32.46 10.63 -11.71
C LEU A 441 31.58 11.68 -12.39
N GLU A 442 31.59 11.69 -13.72
CA GLU A 442 30.84 12.64 -14.52
C GLU A 442 29.32 12.46 -14.32
N SER A 443 28.83 11.22 -14.30
CA SER A 443 27.42 10.94 -14.02
C SER A 443 27.00 11.33 -12.61
N THR A 444 27.86 11.09 -11.61
CA THR A 444 27.56 11.42 -10.20
C THR A 444 27.50 12.93 -10.01
N LEU A 445 28.47 13.67 -10.54
CA LEU A 445 28.44 15.13 -10.50
C LEU A 445 27.21 15.70 -11.21
N ARG A 446 26.80 15.13 -12.36
CA ARG A 446 25.55 15.52 -13.05
C ARG A 446 24.29 15.19 -12.26
N SER A 447 24.29 14.18 -11.40
CA SER A 447 23.11 13.87 -10.57
C SER A 447 23.05 14.65 -9.28
N VAL A 448 24.18 15.12 -8.75
CA VAL A 448 24.28 15.74 -7.41
C VAL A 448 24.35 17.27 -7.49
N VAL A 449 25.10 17.83 -8.44
CA VAL A 449 25.35 19.27 -8.51
C VAL A 449 24.15 20.08 -9.02
N PRO A 450 23.48 19.71 -10.13
CA PRO A 450 22.37 20.51 -10.65
C PRO A 450 21.23 20.71 -9.64
N PRO A 451 20.74 19.66 -8.94
CA PRO A 451 19.72 19.82 -7.90
C PRO A 451 20.09 20.87 -6.84
N LEU A 452 21.34 20.86 -6.37
CA LEU A 452 21.84 21.82 -5.38
C LEU A 452 21.93 23.26 -5.91
N THR A 453 22.06 23.44 -7.23
CA THR A 453 22.21 24.78 -7.84
C THR A 453 20.93 25.37 -8.41
N GLU A 454 19.95 24.53 -8.72
CA GLU A 454 18.67 24.88 -9.36
C GLU A 454 17.52 25.00 -8.36
N SER A 455 17.62 24.32 -7.22
CA SER A 455 16.62 24.28 -6.16
C SER A 455 16.92 25.30 -5.05
N ASP A 456 15.88 25.88 -4.46
CA ASP A 456 16.02 26.87 -3.38
C ASP A 456 16.32 26.20 -2.03
N ARG A 457 15.73 25.03 -1.78
CA ARG A 457 15.90 24.27 -0.53
C ARG A 457 16.28 22.83 -0.84
N THR A 458 17.54 22.48 -0.60
CA THR A 458 18.07 21.13 -0.86
C THR A 458 18.54 20.45 0.42
N LEU A 459 18.24 19.15 0.55
CA LEU A 459 18.85 18.25 1.52
C LEU A 459 19.84 17.32 0.80
N MET A 460 21.11 17.42 1.15
CA MET A 460 22.21 16.63 0.60
C MET A 460 22.57 15.47 1.53
N LEU A 461 22.43 14.24 1.07
CA LEU A 461 22.82 13.03 1.78
C LEU A 461 23.81 12.29 0.89
N VAL A 462 25.09 12.29 1.23
CA VAL A 462 26.14 11.80 0.32
C VAL A 462 27.01 10.79 1.05
N ASP A 463 27.08 9.58 0.51
CA ASP A 463 27.81 8.46 1.09
C ASP A 463 29.05 8.07 0.29
N GLU A 464 30.19 7.95 0.97
CA GLU A 464 31.50 7.48 0.46
C GLU A 464 31.84 7.99 -0.97
N PHE A 465 31.72 9.30 -1.19
CA PHE A 465 31.99 9.93 -2.50
C PHE A 465 33.41 9.63 -3.02
N GLU A 466 34.36 9.40 -2.11
CA GLU A 466 35.74 9.07 -2.43
C GLU A 466 35.93 7.75 -3.17
N ALA A 467 34.94 6.85 -3.17
CA ALA A 467 35.02 5.59 -3.90
C ALA A 467 35.07 5.77 -5.43
N ILE A 468 34.83 6.99 -5.94
CA ILE A 468 34.63 7.27 -7.36
C ILE A 468 35.94 7.64 -8.09
N THR A 469 36.92 8.25 -7.40
CA THR A 469 38.14 8.78 -8.02
C THR A 469 39.35 8.67 -7.09
N GLU A 470 40.51 9.16 -7.52
CA GLU A 470 41.73 9.12 -6.72
C GLU A 470 41.56 9.93 -5.42
N PRO A 471 42.06 9.45 -4.26
CA PRO A 471 41.76 10.04 -2.95
C PRO A 471 41.97 11.55 -2.84
N GLY A 472 43.08 12.08 -3.38
CA GLY A 472 43.35 13.52 -3.36
C GLY A 472 42.33 14.33 -4.17
N SER A 473 41.99 13.86 -5.37
CA SER A 473 40.95 14.50 -6.19
C SER A 473 39.57 14.36 -5.57
N ALA A 474 39.30 13.26 -4.88
CA ALA A 474 38.05 13.05 -4.15
C ALA A 474 37.89 14.02 -2.98
N ALA A 475 38.94 14.23 -2.18
CA ALA A 475 38.94 15.21 -1.10
C ALA A 475 38.67 16.62 -1.63
N ASP A 476 39.37 17.06 -2.68
CA ASP A 476 39.16 18.36 -3.30
C ASP A 476 37.71 18.57 -3.78
N LEU A 477 37.14 17.55 -4.44
CA LEU A 477 35.77 17.60 -4.94
C LEU A 477 34.72 17.58 -3.82
N LEU A 478 34.92 16.74 -2.80
CA LEU A 478 34.02 16.65 -1.66
C LEU A 478 34.06 17.93 -0.83
N HIS A 479 35.23 18.52 -0.62
CA HIS A 479 35.38 19.83 0.02
C HIS A 479 34.65 20.92 -0.77
N GLY A 480 34.77 20.90 -2.11
CA GLY A 480 34.03 21.79 -3.00
C GLY A 480 32.51 21.61 -2.90
N LEU A 481 32.02 20.37 -2.80
CA LEU A 481 30.60 20.07 -2.61
C LEU A 481 30.08 20.57 -1.25
N VAL A 482 30.81 20.30 -0.16
CA VAL A 482 30.47 20.79 1.18
C VAL A 482 30.40 22.32 1.19
N THR A 483 31.40 22.99 0.61
CA THR A 483 31.43 24.45 0.49
C THR A 483 30.25 24.96 -0.33
N LEU A 484 29.96 24.34 -1.47
CA LEU A 484 28.81 24.71 -2.30
C LEU A 484 27.48 24.53 -1.56
N THR A 485 27.33 23.46 -0.77
CA THR A 485 26.12 23.24 0.05
C THR A 485 25.94 24.36 1.08
N VAL A 486 27.01 24.78 1.75
CA VAL A 486 26.97 25.91 2.68
C VAL A 486 26.65 27.22 1.97
N ASP A 487 27.30 27.51 0.83
CA ASP A 487 27.11 28.73 0.04
C ASP A 487 25.69 28.86 -0.54
N ARG A 488 25.04 27.73 -0.83
CA ARG A 488 23.65 27.65 -1.27
C ARG A 488 22.64 27.63 -0.12
N ASP A 489 23.11 27.78 1.12
CA ASP A 489 22.28 27.76 2.32
C ASP A 489 21.45 26.45 2.40
N ALA A 490 21.99 25.34 1.89
CA ALA A 490 21.37 24.03 1.88
C ALA A 490 21.77 23.22 3.11
N LEU A 491 21.02 22.15 3.38
CA LEU A 491 21.32 21.20 4.45
C LEU A 491 22.13 20.02 3.90
N GLY A 492 23.07 19.48 4.67
CA GLY A 492 23.84 18.32 4.21
C GLY A 492 24.44 17.42 5.28
N VAL A 493 24.46 16.12 5.00
CA VAL A 493 25.26 15.13 5.73
C VAL A 493 26.11 14.35 4.73
N PHE A 494 27.42 14.41 4.91
CA PHE A 494 28.42 13.80 4.02
C PHE A 494 29.20 12.75 4.79
N VAL A 495 29.03 11.48 4.42
CA VAL A 495 29.78 10.37 5.00
C VAL A 495 31.07 10.17 4.22
N THR A 496 32.21 10.19 4.92
CA THR A 496 33.52 10.00 4.29
C THR A 496 34.56 9.48 5.28
N HIS A 497 35.60 8.85 4.76
CA HIS A 497 36.83 8.53 5.49
C HIS A 497 37.91 9.61 5.35
N LEU A 498 37.67 10.66 4.56
CA LEU A 498 38.65 11.70 4.24
C LEU A 498 38.46 13.01 5.02
N ALA A 499 37.79 13.02 6.17
CA ALA A 499 37.45 14.29 6.84
C ALA A 499 38.66 15.15 7.21
N ASP A 500 39.78 14.55 7.62
CA ASP A 500 41.01 15.28 7.92
C ASP A 500 41.56 15.99 6.66
N ASP A 501 41.32 15.44 5.47
CA ASP A 501 41.73 16.03 4.18
C ASP A 501 40.78 17.13 3.69
N LEU A 502 39.60 17.30 4.32
CA LEU A 502 38.64 18.35 4.00
C LEU A 502 38.87 19.66 4.77
N GLU A 503 39.78 19.66 5.75
CA GLU A 503 40.03 20.85 6.57
C GLU A 503 40.79 21.95 5.80
N PRO A 504 40.47 23.24 6.04
CA PRO A 504 39.47 23.75 6.98
C PRO A 504 38.04 23.72 6.38
N LEU A 505 37.05 23.26 7.17
CA LEU A 505 35.65 23.32 6.77
C LEU A 505 35.07 24.75 6.91
N PRO A 506 33.99 25.09 6.16
CA PRO A 506 33.20 26.29 6.40
C PRO A 506 32.69 26.38 7.85
N ILE A 507 32.37 27.59 8.34
CA ILE A 507 31.97 27.81 9.74
C ILE A 507 30.66 27.10 10.09
N GLU A 508 29.75 27.00 9.12
CA GLU A 508 28.45 26.34 9.21
C GLU A 508 28.54 24.82 8.97
N ALA A 509 29.75 24.27 8.91
CA ALA A 509 30.01 22.85 8.75
C ALA A 509 30.79 22.28 9.95
N ARG A 510 30.41 21.10 10.41
CA ARG A 510 31.09 20.38 11.50
C ARG A 510 31.50 18.97 11.10
N VAL A 511 32.36 18.36 11.92
CA VAL A 511 32.71 16.93 11.81
C VAL A 511 32.10 16.15 12.96
N ASP A 512 31.41 15.06 12.64
CA ASP A 512 30.82 14.13 13.61
C ASP A 512 31.43 12.74 13.43
N GLY A 513 31.37 11.91 14.48
CA GLY A 513 32.08 10.63 14.51
C GLY A 513 31.28 9.49 15.12
N ILE A 514 31.32 8.33 14.48
CA ILE A 514 30.81 7.06 15.03
C ILE A 514 31.98 6.17 15.47
N PHE A 515 31.84 5.54 16.63
CA PHE A 515 32.94 4.81 17.28
C PHE A 515 32.54 3.36 17.53
N ALA A 516 33.43 2.44 17.15
CA ALA A 516 33.36 1.08 17.67
C ALA A 516 33.94 1.07 19.09
N GLU A 517 33.28 0.37 20.00
CA GLU A 517 33.66 0.28 21.40
C GLU A 517 34.52 -0.96 21.69
N GLY A 518 34.38 -2.01 20.87
CA GLY A 518 35.15 -3.24 20.99
C GLY A 518 34.53 -4.42 20.26
N LEU A 519 34.85 -5.63 20.74
CA LEU A 519 34.23 -6.88 20.34
C LEU A 519 33.53 -7.52 21.55
N ASN A 520 32.36 -8.12 21.34
CA ASN A 520 31.72 -8.95 22.36
C ASN A 520 32.37 -10.35 22.45
N GLN A 521 31.86 -11.21 23.33
CA GLN A 521 32.36 -12.58 23.52
C GLN A 521 32.23 -13.46 22.27
N ASP A 522 31.21 -13.20 21.45
CA ASP A 522 31.00 -13.87 20.15
C ASP A 522 31.88 -13.27 19.03
N LEU A 523 32.75 -12.32 19.39
CA LEU A 523 33.62 -11.56 18.49
C LEU A 523 32.87 -10.66 17.50
N ASP A 524 31.61 -10.35 17.77
CA ASP A 524 30.86 -9.35 17.02
C ASP A 524 31.27 -7.94 17.42
N LEU A 525 31.28 -7.05 16.43
CA LEU A 525 31.67 -5.66 16.63
C LEU A 525 30.61 -4.94 17.46
N GLN A 526 31.01 -4.42 18.61
CA GLN A 526 30.17 -3.52 19.42
C GLN A 526 30.40 -2.10 18.93
N VAL A 527 29.34 -1.47 18.43
CA VAL A 527 29.35 -0.10 17.96
C VAL A 527 28.27 0.67 18.70
N ASP A 528 28.62 1.83 19.23
CA ASP A 528 27.63 2.85 19.59
C ASP A 528 27.26 3.61 18.31
N TYR A 529 26.07 3.32 17.78
CA TYR A 529 25.60 3.91 16.53
C TYR A 529 25.22 5.39 16.66
N GLN A 530 25.17 5.95 17.87
CA GLN A 530 24.90 7.38 18.11
C GLN A 530 26.13 8.22 17.70
N PRO A 531 26.01 9.12 16.72
CA PRO A 531 27.11 10.02 16.38
C PRO A 531 27.51 10.90 17.57
N ARG A 532 28.82 11.02 17.80
CA ARG A 532 29.40 11.99 18.74
C ARG A 532 29.72 13.26 17.98
N PHE A 533 29.12 14.35 18.42
CA PHE A 533 29.17 15.62 17.70
C PHE A 533 30.52 16.33 17.85
N GLY A 534 30.97 17.01 16.79
CA GLY A 534 32.21 17.81 16.82
C GLY A 534 33.48 16.97 17.03
N THR A 535 33.42 15.66 16.79
CA THR A 535 34.51 14.72 17.03
C THR A 535 34.78 13.89 15.80
N VAL A 536 36.03 13.82 15.34
CA VAL A 536 36.43 12.95 14.24
C VAL A 536 36.38 11.49 14.68
N GLY A 537 35.51 10.71 14.05
CA GLY A 537 35.45 9.26 14.18
C GLY A 537 36.70 8.59 13.63
N LYS A 538 37.19 7.55 14.29
CA LYS A 538 38.34 6.77 13.83
C LYS A 538 37.91 5.41 13.31
N SER A 539 38.50 4.99 12.20
CA SER A 539 38.40 3.59 11.77
C SER A 539 39.22 2.73 12.73
N THR A 540 38.63 1.62 13.19
CA THR A 540 39.25 0.66 14.12
C THR A 540 39.48 -0.69 13.41
N PRO A 541 40.34 -0.74 12.36
CA PRO A 541 40.62 -1.97 11.63
C PRO A 541 41.19 -3.09 12.53
N GLU A 542 41.80 -2.73 13.66
CA GLU A 542 42.30 -3.65 14.67
C GLU A 542 41.20 -4.61 15.16
N PHE A 543 39.95 -4.15 15.30
CA PHE A 543 38.84 -5.00 15.75
C PHE A 543 38.46 -6.04 14.68
N ILE A 544 38.43 -5.63 13.41
CA ILE A 544 38.15 -6.55 12.30
C ILE A 544 39.26 -7.59 12.18
N VAL A 545 40.52 -7.15 12.22
CA VAL A 545 41.67 -8.05 12.14
C VAL A 545 41.72 -8.99 13.35
N SER A 546 41.40 -8.52 14.55
CA SER A 546 41.27 -9.35 15.76
C SER A 546 40.27 -10.49 15.56
N ARG A 547 39.06 -10.17 15.09
CA ARG A 547 38.02 -11.16 14.79
C ARG A 547 38.47 -12.18 13.75
N LEU A 548 39.13 -11.74 12.68
CA LEU A 548 39.63 -12.62 11.62
C LEU A 548 40.73 -13.57 12.14
N VAL A 549 41.67 -13.08 12.96
CA VAL A 549 42.70 -13.92 13.60
C VAL A 549 42.07 -14.97 14.51
N ALA A 550 41.05 -14.58 15.30
CA ALA A 550 40.40 -15.48 16.24
C ALA A 550 39.52 -16.55 15.56
N ASN A 551 38.83 -16.20 14.46
CA ASN A 551 37.95 -17.12 13.73
C ASN A 551 38.68 -18.00 12.71
N ALA A 552 39.93 -17.68 12.34
CA ALA A 552 40.70 -18.46 11.38
C ALA A 552 41.02 -19.86 11.94
N SER A 553 40.36 -20.86 11.36
CA SER A 553 40.54 -22.28 11.71
C SER A 553 41.72 -22.91 10.98
N ASP A 554 42.05 -22.41 9.78
CA ASP A 554 43.21 -22.87 9.02
C ASP A 554 44.50 -22.16 9.49
N PRO A 555 45.57 -22.91 9.82
CA PRO A 555 46.81 -22.31 10.32
C PRO A 555 47.51 -21.38 9.32
N VAL A 556 47.35 -21.59 8.01
CA VAL A 556 47.98 -20.74 6.98
C VAL A 556 47.22 -19.43 6.86
N GLU A 557 45.89 -19.49 6.83
CA GLU A 557 45.02 -18.31 6.84
C GLU A 557 45.23 -17.48 8.10
N ARG A 558 45.27 -18.13 9.28
CA ARG A 558 45.53 -17.48 10.56
C ARG A 558 46.88 -16.73 10.57
N SER A 559 47.93 -17.38 10.09
CA SER A 559 49.25 -16.75 9.98
C SER A 559 49.25 -15.54 9.02
N GLY A 560 48.42 -15.61 7.97
CA GLY A 560 48.15 -14.47 7.09
C GLY A 560 47.52 -13.30 7.83
N PHE A 561 46.47 -13.53 8.63
CA PHE A 561 45.85 -12.48 9.43
C PHE A 561 46.74 -11.96 10.56
N GLU A 562 47.55 -12.80 11.22
CA GLU A 562 48.54 -12.37 12.22
C GLU A 562 49.61 -11.44 11.60
N THR A 563 49.95 -11.67 10.34
CA THR A 563 50.82 -10.75 9.59
C THR A 563 50.16 -9.38 9.39
N LEU A 564 48.85 -9.34 9.06
CA LEU A 564 48.10 -8.09 8.97
C LEU A 564 47.92 -7.41 10.33
N ALA A 565 47.74 -8.18 11.41
CA ALA A 565 47.66 -7.68 12.77
C ALA A 565 48.92 -6.91 13.18
N THR A 566 50.09 -7.38 12.73
CA THR A 566 51.36 -6.67 12.93
C THR A 566 51.36 -5.29 12.26
N ALA A 567 50.76 -5.16 11.07
CA ALA A 567 50.69 -3.90 10.33
C ALA A 567 49.71 -2.88 10.96
N VAL A 568 48.62 -3.38 11.55
CA VAL A 568 47.59 -2.55 12.18
C VAL A 568 47.92 -2.21 13.65
N GLY A 569 48.73 -3.05 14.30
CA GLY A 569 49.21 -2.86 15.67
C GLY A 569 48.94 -4.09 16.53
N GLU A 570 49.96 -4.94 16.70
CA GLU A 570 49.83 -6.24 17.37
C GLU A 570 49.33 -6.12 18.83
N GLU A 571 49.79 -5.11 19.58
CA GLU A 571 49.34 -4.87 20.96
C GLU A 571 47.86 -4.47 21.03
N ALA A 572 47.35 -3.72 20.04
CA ALA A 572 45.95 -3.32 20.00
C ALA A 572 45.04 -4.51 19.68
N VAL A 573 45.49 -5.38 18.78
CA VAL A 573 44.79 -6.64 18.44
C VAL A 573 44.74 -7.60 19.63
N GLN A 574 45.88 -7.83 20.30
CA GLN A 574 45.91 -8.69 21.48
C GLN A 574 45.10 -8.13 22.66
N ARG A 575 45.11 -6.80 22.86
CA ARG A 575 44.28 -6.14 23.87
C ARG A 575 42.80 -6.33 23.57
N THR A 576 42.37 -6.09 22.33
CA THR A 576 40.97 -6.30 21.91
C THR A 576 40.49 -7.73 22.17
N LEU A 577 41.30 -8.73 21.79
CA LEU A 577 40.96 -10.14 22.02
C LEU A 577 40.94 -10.50 23.50
N SER A 578 41.82 -9.88 24.30
CA SER A 578 41.79 -10.05 25.75
C SER A 578 40.52 -9.44 26.32
N ASP A 579 40.23 -8.18 26.02
CA ASP A 579 39.07 -7.46 26.53
C ASP A 579 37.77 -8.21 26.20
N ALA A 580 37.60 -8.70 24.96
CA ALA A 580 36.45 -9.51 24.54
C ALA A 580 36.25 -10.82 25.36
N LEU A 581 37.32 -11.39 25.93
CA LEU A 581 37.26 -12.58 26.79
C LEU A 581 36.91 -12.24 28.25
N TRP A 582 37.05 -10.97 28.66
CA TRP A 582 36.87 -10.52 30.05
C TRP A 582 35.66 -9.60 30.25
N THR A 583 34.94 -9.21 29.19
CA THR A 583 33.68 -8.45 29.30
C THR A 583 32.56 -9.35 29.82
N ASP A 584 32.35 -9.35 31.14
CA ASP A 584 31.14 -9.82 31.83
C ASP A 584 30.87 -8.88 33.03
N GLU A 585 29.98 -7.89 32.83
CA GLU A 585 28.99 -7.39 33.80
C GLU A 585 27.95 -6.50 33.10
#